data_AF-A0A7W1RQ78-F1
#
_entry.id   AF-A0A7W1RQ78-F1
#
_cell.length_a   1.000
_cell.length_b   1.000
_cell.length_c   1.000
_cell.angle_alpha   90.00
_cell.angle_beta   90.00
_cell.angle_gamma   90.00
#
_symmetry.space_group_name_H-M   'P 1'
#
loop_
_entity.id
_entity.type
_entity.pdbx_description
1 polymer ?
#
loop_
_entity_poly.entity_id
_entity_poly.type
_entity_poly.pdbx_seq_one_letter_code
_entity_poly.pdbx_strand_id
1 'polypeptide(L)'
;MFGLDPPVRVPGVQGHVATSNGVPSWPRQTGRSVEVHEDNLTAGFGAAVAATIAKEAFWQFDAPVDRIAVEDVPMPHHPVLLEAAPPTVELIRSPIEATLAT
;
A
#
# COMPACT_ATOMS: atom_id res chain seq x y z
N MET A 1 -8.88 -10.80 17.10
CA MET A 1 -8.37 -9.65 17.88
C MET A 1 -6.96 -9.36 17.40
N PHE A 2 -6.84 -8.69 16.25
CA PHE A 2 -5.56 -8.15 15.79
C PHE A 2 -5.43 -6.75 16.38
N GLY A 3 -4.23 -6.39 16.83
CA GLY A 3 -3.96 -5.04 17.34
C GLY A 3 -4.00 -4.03 16.20
N LEU A 4 -4.43 -2.80 16.51
CA LEU A 4 -4.12 -1.66 15.65
C LEU A 4 -2.66 -1.28 15.92
N ASP A 5 -1.76 -1.72 15.07
CA ASP A 5 -0.36 -1.28 15.14
C ASP A 5 -0.29 0.24 14.95
N PRO A 6 0.49 0.97 15.77
CA PRO A 6 0.60 2.40 15.66
C PRO A 6 1.24 2.78 14.31
N PRO A 7 0.76 3.86 13.64
CA PRO A 7 1.18 4.17 12.27
C PRO A 7 2.68 4.42 12.20
N VAL A 8 3.38 3.58 11.44
CA VAL A 8 4.84 3.58 11.36
C VAL A 8 5.31 4.89 10.71
N ARG A 9 6.05 5.71 11.48
CA ARG A 9 6.79 6.85 10.94
C ARG A 9 8.15 6.38 10.45
N VAL A 10 8.42 6.50 9.15
CA VAL A 10 9.75 6.28 8.57
C VAL A 10 10.57 7.56 8.74
N PRO A 11 11.75 7.55 9.40
CA PRO A 11 12.56 8.75 9.57
C PRO A 11 12.96 9.35 8.21
N GLY A 12 12.77 10.66 8.05
CA GLY A 12 13.07 11.38 6.81
C GLY A 12 11.94 11.39 5.76
N VAL A 13 10.86 10.64 5.96
CA VAL A 13 9.72 10.58 5.03
C VAL A 13 8.50 11.27 5.65
N GLN A 14 7.87 12.20 4.93
CA GLN A 14 6.54 12.73 5.29
C GLN A 14 5.44 11.76 4.83
N GLY A 15 5.37 10.61 5.50
CA GLY A 15 4.48 9.50 5.17
C GLY A 15 4.11 8.68 6.39
N HIS A 16 2.90 8.14 6.37
CA HIS A 16 2.40 7.18 7.36
C HIS A 16 2.05 5.88 6.65
N VAL A 17 2.73 4.78 7.02
CA VAL A 17 2.33 3.44 6.59
C VAL A 17 1.26 2.93 7.56
N ALA A 18 0.17 2.39 7.02
CA ALA A 18 -0.98 1.92 7.79
C ALA A 18 -1.52 0.61 7.23
N THR A 19 -1.67 -0.39 8.11
CA THR A 19 -2.30 -1.68 7.82
C THR A 19 -3.81 -1.64 8.08
N SER A 20 -4.54 -2.68 7.67
CA SER A 20 -5.99 -2.61 7.48
C SER A 20 -6.81 -2.49 8.77
N ASN A 21 -7.62 -1.43 8.88
CA ASN A 21 -9.11 -1.49 8.89
C ASN A 21 -9.72 -0.12 9.26
N GLY A 22 -10.54 0.44 8.35
CA GLY A 22 -11.17 1.77 8.49
C GLY A 22 -10.37 2.90 7.81
N VAL A 23 -11.04 3.99 7.43
CA VAL A 23 -10.43 5.18 6.80
C VAL A 23 -9.80 6.07 7.89
N PRO A 24 -8.48 6.38 7.90
CA PRO A 24 -7.90 6.91 9.60
C PRO A 24 -8.13 8.46 9.67
N SER A 25 -7.15 9.19 10.23
CA SER A 25 -6.94 10.63 9.97
C SER A 25 -5.86 10.95 8.90
N TRP A 26 -5.18 9.95 8.31
CA TRP A 26 -4.03 10.10 7.40
C TRP A 26 -4.17 11.00 6.17
N PRO A 27 -5.30 11.07 5.43
CA PRO A 27 -5.39 11.92 4.24
C PRO A 27 -5.07 13.39 4.53
N ARG A 28 -5.55 13.91 5.67
CA ARG A 28 -5.28 15.29 6.15
C ARG A 28 -3.86 15.53 6.67
N GLN A 29 -2.99 14.51 6.69
CA GLN A 29 -1.60 14.62 7.18
C GLN A 29 -0.56 14.45 6.07
N THR A 30 -0.89 13.74 4.97
CA THR A 30 0.07 13.44 3.89
C THR A 30 -0.45 13.73 2.48
N GLY A 31 -1.76 13.84 2.26
CA GLY A 31 -2.38 13.94 0.93
C GLY A 31 -2.13 12.74 0.00
N ARG A 32 -1.50 11.68 0.50
CA ARG A 32 -0.83 10.63 -0.29
C ARG A 32 -0.78 9.32 0.50
N SER A 33 -0.90 8.19 -0.20
CA SER A 33 -0.74 6.86 0.38
C SER A 33 -0.33 5.84 -0.68
N VAL A 34 0.58 4.95 -0.32
CA VAL A 34 0.89 3.73 -1.06
C VAL A 34 0.35 2.55 -0.25
N GLU A 35 -0.27 1.60 -0.94
CA GLU A 35 -0.89 0.40 -0.38
C GLU A 35 -0.09 -0.84 -0.82
N VAL A 36 0.11 -1.81 0.07
CA VAL A 36 1.04 -2.94 -0.15
C VAL A 36 0.43 -4.25 0.38
N HIS A 37 0.36 -5.30 -0.45
CA HIS A 37 -0.19 -6.61 -0.07
C HIS A 37 0.47 -7.80 -0.77
N GLU A 38 0.24 -9.00 -0.23
CA GLU A 38 0.72 -10.31 -0.73
C GLU A 38 -0.26 -11.05 -1.65
N ASP A 39 -1.42 -10.44 -1.90
CA ASP A 39 -2.46 -10.91 -2.83
C ASP A 39 -2.21 -10.33 -4.25
N ASN A 40 -2.99 -10.76 -5.23
CA ASN A 40 -2.83 -10.37 -6.63
C ASN A 40 -3.26 -8.92 -6.91
N LEU A 41 -2.54 -8.22 -7.77
CA LEU A 41 -2.84 -6.82 -8.16
C LEU A 41 -4.26 -6.63 -8.72
N THR A 42 -4.75 -7.60 -9.50
CA THR A 42 -6.09 -7.60 -10.09
C THR A 42 -7.10 -8.27 -9.16
N ALA A 43 -8.11 -7.48 -8.75
CA ALA A 43 -9.23 -7.88 -7.88
C ALA A 43 -8.86 -8.37 -6.45
N GLY A 44 -7.59 -8.43 -6.08
CA GLY A 44 -7.14 -8.69 -4.71
C GLY A 44 -7.47 -7.56 -3.72
N PHE A 45 -7.19 -7.80 -2.44
CA PHE A 45 -7.65 -6.98 -1.30
C PHE A 45 -7.42 -5.46 -1.47
N GLY A 46 -6.25 -5.04 -1.96
CA GLY A 46 -5.91 -3.64 -2.14
C GLY A 46 -6.81 -2.86 -3.11
N ALA A 47 -7.48 -3.54 -4.05
CA ALA A 47 -8.46 -2.91 -4.93
C ALA A 47 -9.67 -2.37 -4.14
N ALA A 48 -10.11 -3.09 -3.10
CA ALA A 48 -11.19 -2.65 -2.21
C ALA A 48 -10.75 -1.49 -1.31
N VAL A 49 -9.49 -1.48 -0.86
CA VAL A 49 -8.90 -0.37 -0.09
C VAL A 49 -8.84 0.90 -0.93
N ALA A 50 -8.26 0.84 -2.13
CA ALA A 50 -8.17 1.99 -3.03
C ALA A 50 -9.55 2.51 -3.46
N ALA A 51 -10.53 1.63 -3.74
CA ALA A 51 -11.91 2.02 -4.03
C ALA A 51 -12.58 2.73 -2.84
N THR A 52 -12.30 2.30 -1.60
CA THR A 52 -12.82 2.95 -0.38
C THR A 52 -12.21 4.33 -0.19
N ILE A 53 -10.89 4.48 -0.38
CA ILE A 53 -10.20 5.77 -0.29
C ILE A 53 -10.72 6.74 -1.37
N ALA A 54 -10.84 6.28 -2.62
CA ALA A 54 -11.39 7.07 -3.72
C ALA A 54 -12.87 7.46 -3.51
N LYS A 55 -13.65 6.67 -2.77
CA LYS A 55 -15.03 6.98 -2.41
C LYS A 55 -15.15 8.01 -1.27
N GLU A 56 -14.30 7.91 -0.25
CA GLU A 56 -14.49 8.64 1.03
C GLU A 56 -13.51 9.81 1.24
N ALA A 57 -12.40 9.83 0.51
CA ALA A 57 -11.31 10.79 0.72
C ALA A 57 -10.76 11.45 -0.56
N PHE A 58 -11.41 11.30 -1.73
CA PHE A 58 -10.93 11.85 -3.03
C PHE A 58 -10.39 13.29 -2.97
N TRP A 59 -11.15 14.21 -2.36
CA TRP A 59 -10.78 15.63 -2.21
C TRP A 59 -9.74 15.93 -1.12
N GLN A 60 -9.15 14.89 -0.52
CA GLN A 60 -8.10 14.97 0.52
C GLN A 60 -6.80 14.30 0.03
N PHE A 61 -6.68 14.06 -1.28
CA PHE A 61 -5.51 13.45 -1.91
C PHE A 61 -4.99 14.31 -3.05
N ASP A 62 -3.67 14.55 -3.06
CA ASP A 62 -2.95 15.29 -4.10
C ASP A 62 -2.43 14.35 -5.22
N ALA A 63 -2.36 13.05 -4.93
CA ALA A 63 -1.88 11.99 -5.82
C ALA A 63 -2.84 10.78 -5.77
N PRO A 64 -2.88 9.91 -6.81
CA PRO A 64 -3.63 8.66 -6.74
C PRO A 64 -3.10 7.73 -5.64
N VAL A 65 -3.96 6.80 -5.19
CA VAL A 65 -3.53 5.70 -4.32
C VAL A 65 -2.75 4.69 -5.15
N ASP A 66 -1.44 4.63 -4.95
CA ASP A 66 -0.58 3.64 -5.60
C ASP A 66 -0.67 2.28 -4.89
N ARG A 67 -0.49 1.18 -5.61
CA ARG A 67 -0.67 -0.19 -5.12
C ARG A 67 0.48 -1.11 -5.54
N ILE A 68 1.11 -1.75 -4.55
CA ILE A 68 2.22 -2.68 -4.72
C ILE A 68 1.76 -4.06 -4.28
N ALA A 69 1.70 -5.00 -5.21
CA ALA A 69 1.09 -6.31 -5.03
C ALA A 69 1.94 -7.40 -5.68
N VAL A 70 1.53 -8.66 -5.51
CA VAL A 70 2.07 -9.76 -6.31
C VAL A 70 1.55 -9.63 -7.76
N GLU A 71 2.36 -10.04 -8.73
CA GLU A 71 1.93 -10.16 -10.13
C GLU A 71 0.72 -11.11 -10.24
N ASP A 72 -0.12 -10.95 -11.27
CA ASP A 72 -1.35 -11.74 -11.47
C ASP A 72 -1.06 -13.20 -11.93
N VAL A 73 -0.30 -13.95 -11.13
CA VAL A 73 0.16 -15.32 -11.38
C VAL A 73 -0.30 -16.28 -10.26
N PRO A 74 -0.51 -17.58 -10.55
CA PRO A 74 -0.76 -18.57 -9.51
C PRO A 74 0.47 -18.72 -8.59
N MET A 75 0.26 -18.59 -7.26
CA MET A 75 1.31 -18.64 -6.25
C MET A 75 2.21 -19.89 -6.40
N PRO A 76 3.51 -19.75 -6.71
CA PRO A 76 4.35 -20.86 -7.10
C PRO A 76 4.78 -21.74 -5.90
N HIS A 77 4.81 -23.06 -6.11
CA HIS A 77 5.24 -24.01 -5.08
C HIS A 77 6.75 -24.30 -5.04
N HIS A 78 7.53 -23.80 -6.01
CA HIS A 78 8.98 -23.96 -6.01
C HIS A 78 9.61 -22.91 -5.07
N PRO A 79 10.43 -23.29 -4.07
CA PRO A 79 10.85 -22.36 -3.00
C PRO A 79 11.47 -21.05 -3.50
N VAL A 80 12.36 -21.11 -4.50
CA VAL A 80 13.02 -19.93 -5.09
C VAL A 80 12.05 -18.97 -5.78
N LEU A 81 10.92 -19.49 -6.29
CA LEU A 81 9.87 -18.66 -6.90
C LEU A 81 8.88 -18.13 -5.85
N LEU A 82 8.63 -18.89 -4.78
CA LEU A 82 7.82 -18.45 -3.65
C LEU A 82 8.48 -17.31 -2.87
N GLU A 83 9.80 -17.38 -2.69
CA GLU A 83 10.61 -16.32 -2.06
C GLU A 83 10.70 -15.06 -2.93
N ALA A 84 10.56 -15.20 -4.26
CA ALA A 84 10.57 -14.10 -5.23
C ALA A 84 9.18 -13.51 -5.55
N ALA A 85 8.09 -14.11 -5.05
CA ALA A 85 6.73 -13.65 -5.28
C ALA A 85 6.31 -12.40 -4.46
N PRO A 86 6.58 -12.28 -3.15
CA PRO A 86 6.12 -11.13 -2.35
C PRO A 86 6.91 -9.85 -2.67
N PRO A 87 6.30 -8.65 -2.53
CA PRO A 87 6.98 -7.38 -2.77
C PRO A 87 8.23 -7.18 -1.88
N THR A 88 9.40 -6.97 -2.50
CA THR A 88 10.65 -6.69 -1.78
C THR A 88 10.73 -5.22 -1.30
N VAL A 89 11.67 -4.92 -0.41
CA VAL A 89 11.89 -3.55 0.11
C VAL A 89 12.25 -2.57 -1.01
N GLU A 90 12.95 -3.04 -2.05
CA GLU A 90 13.33 -2.26 -3.24
C GLU A 90 12.10 -1.96 -4.11
N LEU A 91 11.23 -2.95 -4.31
CA LEU A 91 9.96 -2.79 -5.02
C LEU A 91 8.99 -1.88 -4.26
N ILE A 92 9.03 -1.90 -2.92
CA ILE A 92 8.24 -0.99 -2.07
C ILE A 92 8.80 0.44 -2.09
N ARG A 93 10.13 0.59 -2.14
CA ARG A 93 10.81 1.89 -2.11
C ARG A 93 10.48 2.78 -3.30
N SER A 94 10.64 2.25 -4.51
CA SER A 94 10.58 3.07 -5.74
C SER A 94 9.23 3.78 -5.94
N PRO A 95 8.06 3.13 -5.78
CA PRO A 95 6.77 3.80 -5.92
C PRO A 95 6.45 4.76 -4.76
N ILE A 96 6.97 4.52 -3.55
CA ILE A 96 6.91 5.49 -2.45
C ILE A 96 7.70 6.77 -2.83
N GLU A 97 8.93 6.62 -3.32
CA GLU A 97 9.76 7.77 -3.73
C GLU A 97 9.14 8.53 -4.92
N ALA A 98 8.51 7.84 -5.88
CA ALA A 98 7.74 8.45 -6.97
C ALA A 98 6.47 9.19 -6.47
N THR A 99 5.70 8.57 -5.58
CA THR A 99 4.50 9.16 -4.96
C THR A 99 4.84 10.42 -4.16
N LEU A 100 6.02 10.47 -3.54
CA LEU A 100 6.52 11.63 -2.79
C LEU A 100 7.11 12.74 -3.68
N ALA A 101 7.41 12.46 -4.95
CA ALA A 101 8.02 13.40 -5.89
C ALA A 101 7.02 14.18 -6.78
N THR A 102 5.74 13.80 -6.75
CA THR A 102 4.63 14.49 -7.44
C THR A 102 4.25 15.81 -6.77
#